data_AF-A0A6L7XCJ2-F1
#
_entry.id   AF-A0A6L7XCJ2-F1
#
_cell.length_a   1.000
_cell.length_b   1.000
_cell.length_c   1.000
_cell.angle_alpha   90.00
_cell.angle_beta   90.00
_cell.angle_gamma   90.00
#
_symmetry.space_group_name_H-M   'P 1'
#
loop_
_entity.id
_entity.type
_entity.pdbx_description
1 polymer ?
#
loop_
_entity_poly.entity_id
_entity_poly.type
_entity_poly.pdbx_seq_one_letter_code
_entity_poly.pdbx_strand_id
1 'polypeptide(L)'
;MPLTTTELESKLWGAADILRGQIDSSDYKNFIFSVLFLKRLSDRFAEEVDSAVRVGLDREVAESDHDEHEFFVPSEARWGEIVRHSMNLGEVLNRASAEIEEANAPR
;
A
#
# COMPACT_ATOMS: atom_id res chain seq x y z
N MET A 1 2.73 -3.33 -28.48
CA MET A 1 3.44 -2.06 -28.22
C MET A 1 3.10 -1.61 -26.81
N PRO A 2 4.05 -1.07 -26.03
CA PRO A 2 3.73 -0.43 -24.77
C PRO A 2 2.85 0.80 -25.01
N LEU A 3 2.00 1.16 -24.03
CA LEU A 3 1.17 2.36 -24.08
C LEU A 3 2.07 3.61 -24.12
N THR A 4 1.65 4.63 -24.87
CA THR A 4 2.22 5.97 -24.72
C THR A 4 1.81 6.58 -23.37
N THR A 5 2.57 7.55 -22.87
CA THR A 5 2.24 8.27 -21.64
C THR A 5 0.83 8.87 -21.69
N THR A 6 0.46 9.51 -22.80
CA THR A 6 -0.87 10.11 -22.98
C THR A 6 -2.00 9.07 -22.97
N GLU A 7 -1.79 7.90 -23.57
CA GLU A 7 -2.78 6.82 -23.52
C GLU A 7 -2.92 6.24 -22.12
N LEU A 8 -1.82 6.12 -21.38
CA LEU A 8 -1.83 5.67 -19.98
C LEU A 8 -2.57 6.68 -19.09
N GLU A 9 -2.23 7.96 -19.18
CA GLU A 9 -2.90 9.04 -18.44
C GLU A 9 -4.40 9.05 -18.73
N SER A 10 -4.79 8.96 -20.00
CA SER A 10 -6.21 8.93 -20.40
C SER A 10 -6.96 7.74 -19.80
N LYS A 11 -6.33 6.56 -19.77
CA LYS A 11 -6.93 5.35 -19.18
C LYS A 11 -7.05 5.45 -17.66
N LEU A 12 -6.01 5.94 -16.99
CA LEU A 12 -6.02 6.14 -15.52
C LEU A 12 -7.04 7.19 -15.11
N TRP A 13 -7.13 8.28 -15.87
CA TRP A 13 -8.14 9.33 -15.65
C TRP A 13 -9.56 8.78 -15.78
N GLY A 14 -9.85 8.03 -16.85
CA GLY A 14 -11.15 7.40 -17.04
C GLY A 14 -11.50 6.40 -15.92
N ALA A 15 -10.54 5.60 -15.47
CA ALA A 15 -10.75 4.69 -14.34
C ALA A 15 -11.05 5.45 -13.03
N ALA A 16 -10.32 6.54 -12.75
CA ALA A 16 -10.55 7.38 -11.58
C ALA A 16 -11.92 8.07 -11.62
N ASP A 17 -12.36 8.50 -12.81
CA ASP A 17 -13.68 9.13 -13.01
C ASP A 17 -14.83 8.15 -12.72
N ILE A 18 -14.69 6.89 -13.15
CA ILE A 18 -15.65 5.82 -12.84
C ILE A 18 -15.69 5.55 -11.33
N LEU A 19 -14.52 5.44 -10.69
CA LEU A 19 -14.42 5.08 -9.27
C LEU A 19 -14.90 6.18 -8.33
N ARG A 20 -14.63 7.46 -8.63
CA ARG A 20 -15.05 8.58 -7.78
C ARG A 20 -16.57 8.82 -7.81
N GLY A 21 -17.24 8.45 -8.90
CA GLY A 21 -18.67 8.67 -9.07
C GLY A 21 -19.05 10.14 -8.87
N GLN A 22 -19.94 10.41 -7.91
CA GLN A 22 -20.43 11.76 -7.59
C GLN A 22 -19.57 12.50 -6.56
N ILE A 23 -18.48 11.89 -6.07
CA ILE A 23 -17.58 12.51 -5.09
C ILE A 23 -16.78 13.62 -5.80
N ASP A 24 -16.66 14.76 -5.12
CA ASP A 24 -15.82 15.85 -5.59
C ASP A 24 -14.36 15.40 -5.75
N SER A 25 -13.69 15.92 -6.77
CA SER A 25 -12.31 15.55 -7.08
C SER A 25 -11.34 15.81 -5.92
N SER A 26 -11.57 16.86 -5.12
CA SER A 26 -10.70 17.21 -4.00
C SER A 26 -10.82 16.23 -2.84
N ASP A 27 -12.03 15.77 -2.55
CA ASP A 27 -12.31 14.76 -1.51
C ASP A 27 -11.86 13.37 -1.96
N TYR A 28 -12.16 12.99 -3.21
CA TYR A 28 -11.75 11.70 -3.76
C TYR A 28 -10.24 11.54 -3.78
N LYS A 29 -9.49 12.61 -4.09
CA LYS A 29 -8.03 12.62 -4.10
C LYS A 29 -7.45 12.13 -2.76
N ASN A 30 -7.97 12.64 -1.64
CA ASN A 30 -7.46 12.28 -0.32
C ASN A 30 -7.71 10.81 0.00
N PHE A 31 -8.88 10.28 -0.40
CA PHE A 31 -9.20 8.87 -0.22
C PHE A 31 -8.32 7.96 -1.08
N ILE A 32 -8.24 8.21 -2.39
CA ILE A 32 -7.51 7.32 -3.31
C ILE A 32 -6.00 7.34 -3.04
N PHE A 33 -5.42 8.48 -2.66
CA PHE A 33 -4.00 8.56 -2.33
C PHE A 33 -3.66 7.80 -1.05
N SER A 34 -4.54 7.83 -0.03
CA SER A 34 -4.33 7.04 1.18
C SER A 34 -4.28 5.54 0.87
N VAL A 35 -5.20 5.06 0.03
CA VAL A 35 -5.24 3.65 -0.40
C VAL A 35 -4.01 3.28 -1.24
N LEU A 36 -3.66 4.12 -2.22
CA LEU A 36 -2.50 3.87 -3.09
C LEU A 36 -1.18 3.90 -2.31
N PHE A 37 -1.07 4.78 -1.32
CA PHE A 37 0.08 4.86 -0.43
C PHE A 37 0.26 3.56 0.36
N LEU A 38 -0.80 3.08 1.03
CA LEU A 38 -0.76 1.82 1.79
C LEU A 38 -0.45 0.61 0.90
N LYS A 39 -1.06 0.53 -0.30
CA LYS A 39 -0.70 -0.49 -1.29
C LYS A 39 0.78 -0.41 -1.62
N ARG A 40 1.27 0.78 -1.97
CA ARG A 40 2.65 0.96 -2.39
C ARG A 40 3.64 0.56 -1.29
N LEU A 41 3.36 0.94 -0.06
CA LEU A 41 4.21 0.63 1.08
C LEU A 41 4.25 -0.88 1.33
N SER A 42 3.09 -1.55 1.30
CA SER A 42 3.02 -3.00 1.43
C SER A 42 3.72 -3.74 0.28
N ASP A 43 3.63 -3.24 -0.95
CA ASP A 43 4.31 -3.84 -2.10
C ASP A 43 5.82 -3.71 -1.98
N ARG A 44 6.31 -2.52 -1.56
CA ARG A 44 7.74 -2.28 -1.32
C ARG A 44 8.29 -3.22 -0.25
N PHE A 45 7.59 -3.35 0.87
CA PHE A 45 7.96 -4.29 1.92
C PHE A 45 8.05 -5.72 1.37
N ALA A 46 7.04 -6.21 0.66
CA ALA A 46 7.08 -7.55 0.07
C ALA A 46 8.25 -7.75 -0.92
N GLU A 47 8.53 -6.74 -1.75
CA GLU A 47 9.69 -6.75 -2.66
C GLU A 47 11.04 -6.84 -1.90
N GLU A 48 11.16 -6.15 -0.76
CA GLU A 48 12.34 -6.21 0.11
C GLU A 48 12.48 -7.57 0.78
N VAL A 49 11.41 -8.13 1.34
CA VAL A 49 11.41 -9.49 1.91
C VAL A 49 11.85 -10.50 0.84
N ASP A 50 11.30 -10.42 -0.37
CA ASP A 50 11.69 -11.29 -1.49
C ASP A 50 13.13 -11.06 -1.95
N SER A 51 13.64 -9.84 -1.83
CA SER A 51 15.06 -9.54 -2.09
C SER A 51 15.97 -10.18 -1.04
N ALA A 52 15.64 -10.02 0.24
CA ALA A 52 16.40 -10.58 1.36
C ALA A 52 16.44 -12.12 1.32
N VAL A 53 15.30 -12.75 1.03
CA VAL A 53 15.24 -14.22 0.88
C VAL A 53 16.05 -14.71 -0.32
N ARG A 54 16.07 -13.96 -1.43
CA ARG A 54 16.91 -14.31 -2.60
C ARG A 54 18.40 -14.26 -2.31
N VAL A 55 18.85 -13.44 -1.37
CA VAL A 55 20.26 -13.36 -0.95
C VAL A 55 20.59 -14.32 0.20
N GLY A 56 19.62 -15.11 0.66
CA GLY A 56 19.82 -16.22 1.59
C GLY A 56 19.30 -15.98 3.01
N LEU A 57 18.59 -14.88 3.27
CA LEU A 57 17.92 -14.68 4.55
C LEU A 57 16.74 -15.65 4.70
N ASP A 58 16.51 -16.14 5.92
CA ASP A 58 15.32 -16.92 6.20
C ASP A 58 14.06 -16.06 6.05
N ARG A 59 12.97 -16.62 5.52
CA ARG A 59 11.73 -15.88 5.26
C ARG A 59 11.11 -15.32 6.54
N GLU A 60 11.12 -16.09 7.62
CA GLU A 60 10.54 -15.67 8.89
C GLU A 60 11.32 -14.47 9.45
N VAL A 61 12.65 -14.51 9.35
CA VAL A 61 13.52 -13.39 9.72
C VAL A 61 13.27 -12.19 8.82
N ALA A 62 13.27 -12.39 7.50
CA ALA A 62 13.00 -11.34 6.52
C ALA A 62 11.63 -10.69 6.69
N GLU A 63 10.63 -11.35 7.28
CA GLU A 63 9.31 -10.77 7.52
C GLU A 63 9.14 -10.12 8.90
N SER A 64 10.07 -10.35 9.82
CA SER A 64 9.93 -9.98 11.24
C SER A 64 11.01 -9.02 11.74
N ASP A 65 12.17 -8.97 11.07
CA ASP A 65 13.26 -8.08 11.44
C ASP A 65 13.03 -6.67 10.87
N HIS A 66 12.79 -5.70 11.76
CA HIS A 66 12.59 -4.31 11.37
C HIS A 66 13.85 -3.69 10.75
N ASP A 67 15.05 -4.17 11.09
CA ASP A 67 16.31 -3.56 10.64
C ASP A 67 16.64 -3.90 9.17
N GLU A 68 15.95 -4.89 8.58
CA GLU A 68 16.08 -5.27 7.16
C GLU A 68 15.25 -4.40 6.21
N HIS A 69 14.43 -3.48 6.74
CA HIS A 69 13.48 -2.69 5.99
C HIS A 69 13.61 -1.18 6.25
N GLU A 70 13.46 -0.37 5.19
CA GLU A 70 13.37 1.09 5.36
C GLU A 70 12.08 1.47 6.10
N PHE A 71 10.99 0.76 5.82
CA PHE A 71 9.71 0.86 6.52
C PHE A 71 9.15 -0.52 6.79
N PHE A 72 8.98 -0.85 8.07
CA PHE A 72 8.37 -2.11 8.47
C PHE A 72 6.85 -2.06 8.28
N VAL A 73 6.26 -3.11 7.69
CA VAL A 73 4.81 -3.23 7.50
C VAL A 73 4.29 -4.43 8.30
N PRO A 74 3.63 -4.18 9.46
CA PRO A 74 3.03 -5.23 10.28
C PRO A 74 2.05 -6.09 9.49
N SER A 75 1.91 -7.36 9.87
CA SER A 75 1.11 -8.34 9.13
C SER A 75 -0.35 -7.92 8.93
N GLU A 76 -0.90 -7.22 9.93
CA GLU A 76 -2.25 -6.68 10.02
C GLU A 76 -2.46 -5.47 9.10
N ALA A 77 -1.38 -4.79 8.72
CA ALA A 77 -1.37 -3.62 7.86
C ALA A 77 -0.92 -3.93 6.42
N ARG A 78 -0.50 -5.18 6.13
CA ARG A 78 -0.14 -5.62 4.77
C ARG A 78 -1.37 -5.54 3.85
N TRP A 79 -1.15 -5.22 2.58
CA TRP A 79 -2.22 -5.05 1.59
C TRP A 79 -3.13 -6.27 1.47
N GLY A 80 -2.55 -7.46 1.59
CA GLY A 80 -3.29 -8.73 1.57
C GLY A 80 -4.30 -8.85 2.71
N GLU A 81 -4.08 -8.21 3.85
CA GLU A 81 -5.06 -8.11 4.94
C GLU A 81 -6.09 -7.02 4.65
N ILE A 82 -5.67 -5.83 4.23
CA ILE A 82 -6.57 -4.70 3.93
C ILE A 82 -7.67 -5.11 2.94
N VAL A 83 -7.32 -5.80 1.86
CA VAL A 83 -8.29 -6.20 0.81
C VAL A 83 -9.25 -7.32 1.22
N ARG A 84 -9.04 -7.98 2.37
CA ARG A 84 -10.01 -8.95 2.91
C ARG A 84 -11.27 -8.28 3.44
N HIS A 85 -11.22 -6.98 3.72
CA HIS A 85 -12.34 -6.22 4.26
C HIS A 85 -13.14 -5.58 3.12
N SER A 86 -14.47 -5.74 3.15
CA SER A 86 -15.39 -5.10 2.20
C SER A 86 -16.32 -4.07 2.84
N MET A 87 -16.23 -3.90 4.17
CA MET A 87 -17.02 -2.96 4.97
C MET A 87 -16.08 -2.19 5.89
N ASN A 88 -16.50 -1.00 6.33
CA ASN A 88 -15.73 -0.14 7.24
C ASN A 88 -14.30 0.16 6.74
N LEU A 89 -14.12 0.28 5.43
CA LEU A 89 -12.81 0.49 4.81
C LEU A 89 -12.06 1.69 5.40
N GLY A 90 -12.75 2.78 5.74
CA GLY A 90 -12.11 3.93 6.39
C GLY A 90 -11.44 3.57 7.71
N GLU A 91 -12.10 2.77 8.55
CA GLU A 91 -11.54 2.31 9.83
C GLU A 91 -10.38 1.31 9.62
N VAL A 92 -10.52 0.42 8.63
CA VAL A 92 -9.45 -0.53 8.26
C VAL A 92 -8.20 0.21 7.80
N LEU A 93 -8.34 1.21 6.92
CA LEU A 93 -7.24 2.02 6.43
C LEU A 93 -6.61 2.84 7.56
N ASN A 94 -7.41 3.46 8.43
CA ASN A 94 -6.91 4.22 9.57
C ASN A 94 -6.11 3.34 10.54
N ARG A 95 -6.62 2.14 10.84
CA ARG A 95 -5.91 1.17 11.69
C ARG A 95 -4.60 0.75 11.03
N ALA A 96 -4.61 0.36 9.75
CA ALA A 96 -3.40 -0.03 9.05
C ALA A 96 -2.34 1.08 9.05
N SER A 97 -2.74 2.35 8.84
CA SER A 97 -1.84 3.49 8.95
C SER A 97 -1.27 3.63 10.37
N ALA A 98 -2.09 3.51 11.41
CA ALA A 98 -1.65 3.62 12.80
C ALA A 98 -0.64 2.53 13.19
N GLU A 99 -0.88 1.28 12.79
CA GLU A 99 0.05 0.17 13.03
C GLU A 99 1.41 0.41 12.34
N ILE A 100 1.38 0.92 11.11
CA ILE A 100 2.61 1.29 10.39
C ILE A 100 3.32 2.46 11.08
N GLU A 101 2.59 3.49 11.52
CA GLU A 101 3.18 4.61 12.24
C GLU A 101 3.84 4.16 13.56
N GLU A 102 3.18 3.30 14.33
CA GLU A 102 3.71 2.77 15.59
C GLU A 102 4.96 1.91 15.37
N ALA A 103 4.93 1.02 14.37
CA ALA A 103 6.05 0.14 14.03
C ALA A 103 7.30 0.88 13.53
N ASN A 104 7.15 2.14 13.07
CA ASN A 104 8.21 2.96 12.49
C ASN A 104 8.43 4.27 13.26
N ALA A 105 7.90 4.39 14.48
CA ALA A 105 8.08 5.57 15.30
C ALA A 105 9.59 5.79 15.61
N PRO A 106 10.08 7.04 15.65
CA PRO A 106 11.47 7.32 15.98
C PRO A 106 11.79 6.77 17.38
N ARG A 107 12.83 5.93 17.47
CA ARG A 107 13.37 5.43 18.73
C ARG A 107 14.12 6.52 19.50
#